data_AF-A0A257VV67-F1
#
_entry.id   AF-A0A257VV67-F1
#
_cell.length_a   1.000
_cell.length_b   1.000
_cell.length_c   1.000
_cell.angle_alpha   90.00
_cell.angle_beta   90.00
_cell.angle_gamma   90.00
#
_symmetry.space_group_name_H-M   'P 1'
#
loop_
_entity.id
_entity.type
_entity.pdbx_description
1 polymer ?
#
loop_
_entity_poly.entity_id
_entity_poly.type
_entity_poly.pdbx_seq_one_letter_code
_entity_poly.pdbx_strand_id
1 'polypeptide(L)'
;MHLDTWSFPDDSPGINQIETGDPTMPPQDRFELRRVRIGARGSVAPGNVSYQLELEFSSADNIFVRDAWIAWNDIPVFDTIRFGNQKRHYGLDELNSSNFIMFQERPLMVDAVNENNRRLGLASYASSADQVFNWRYGVFNMLPVDQTGVITSNDYQIELDGRLASTPWYEPTGDRYLHLGLSTVLAFPSDNPEITQAQFRTRPEGRSASRWIDTGPIAGTEAYQLLGTECVLNLGPLQIGGEYLSVWLQRSQDAGTDVQFHGGYLYASYFLTGEYLPWNRELGVVGRVEPYSDFLSPRHCRRGWGAWQLAARFSAADFSDDNIFGGIGRSGTFAVNWYWNSH
;
A
#
# COMPACT_ATOMS: atom_id res chain seq x y z
N MET A 1 2.66 17.59 3.21
CA MET A 1 3.96 17.57 2.51
C MET A 1 4.85 16.59 3.23
N HIS A 2 5.61 15.77 2.51
CA HIS A 2 6.55 14.78 3.05
C HIS A 2 7.90 15.00 2.35
N LEU A 3 8.96 15.17 3.15
CA LEU A 3 10.35 15.32 2.73
C LEU A 3 11.13 14.10 3.21
N ASP A 4 11.94 13.54 2.32
CA ASP A 4 12.73 12.34 2.61
C ASP A 4 14.21 12.61 2.39
N THR A 5 15.03 11.86 3.12
CA THR A 5 16.42 11.66 2.80
C THR A 5 16.69 10.17 2.70
N TRP A 6 17.48 9.77 1.71
CA TRP A 6 17.93 8.40 1.53
C TRP A 6 19.44 8.41 1.32
N SER A 7 20.14 7.48 1.97
CA SER A 7 21.59 7.38 1.87
C SER A 7 22.05 5.93 1.75
N PHE A 8 23.17 5.74 1.08
CA PHE A 8 23.87 4.46 0.97
C PHE A 8 25.11 4.52 1.85
N PRO A 9 25.08 3.97 3.08
CA PRO A 9 26.24 4.04 3.98
C PRO A 9 27.43 3.21 3.47
N ASP A 10 27.16 2.22 2.61
CA ASP A 10 28.14 1.38 1.92
C ASP A 10 27.58 0.96 0.56
N ASP A 11 28.47 0.56 -0.35
CA ASP A 11 28.11 0.12 -1.70
C ASP A 11 28.88 -1.16 -2.11
N SER A 12 28.45 -1.76 -3.20
CA SER A 12 29.13 -2.92 -3.78
C SER A 12 28.98 -2.90 -5.30
N PRO A 13 29.87 -3.56 -6.07
CA PRO A 13 29.74 -3.61 -7.51
C PRO A 13 28.36 -4.08 -8.01
N GLY A 14 27.69 -4.97 -7.26
CA GLY A 14 26.32 -5.40 -7.56
C GLY A 14 25.27 -4.32 -7.33
N ILE A 15 25.33 -3.62 -6.19
CA ILE A 15 24.43 -2.48 -5.90
C ILE A 15 24.65 -1.37 -6.94
N ASN A 16 25.90 -1.08 -7.28
CA ASN A 16 26.29 -0.07 -8.26
C ASN A 16 25.71 -0.39 -9.64
N GLN A 17 25.83 -1.65 -10.08
CA GLN A 17 25.23 -2.13 -11.33
C GLN A 17 23.71 -1.98 -11.35
N ILE A 18 23.02 -2.32 -10.25
CA ILE A 18 21.55 -2.22 -10.16
C ILE A 18 21.09 -0.76 -10.17
N GLU A 19 21.75 0.11 -9.41
CA GLU A 19 21.34 1.51 -9.25
C GLU A 19 21.75 2.41 -10.41
N THR A 20 22.89 2.13 -11.04
CA THR A 20 23.49 3.05 -12.01
C THR A 20 23.77 2.46 -13.38
N GLY A 21 23.72 1.12 -13.51
CA GLY A 21 24.13 0.43 -14.73
C GLY A 21 25.65 0.25 -14.88
N ASP A 22 26.46 0.77 -13.96
CA ASP A 22 27.93 0.68 -13.96
C ASP A 22 28.40 0.14 -12.60
N PRO A 23 29.13 -1.00 -12.54
CA PRO A 23 29.56 -1.60 -11.28
C PRO A 23 30.63 -0.77 -10.55
N THR A 24 31.23 0.21 -11.20
CA THR A 24 32.27 1.09 -10.65
C THR A 24 31.72 2.43 -10.15
N MET A 25 30.44 2.73 -10.39
CA MET A 25 29.83 3.99 -10.02
C MET A 25 28.87 3.81 -8.83
N PRO A 26 29.20 4.32 -7.63
CA PRO A 26 28.34 4.17 -6.47
C PRO A 26 27.05 5.00 -6.59
N PRO A 27 25.94 4.51 -6.02
CA PRO A 27 24.70 5.28 -5.97
C PRO A 27 24.89 6.53 -5.11
N GLN A 28 24.12 7.58 -5.44
CA GLN A 28 24.19 8.87 -4.75
C GLN A 28 23.07 9.01 -3.73
N ASP A 29 23.40 9.61 -2.59
CA ASP A 29 22.46 10.05 -1.55
C ASP A 29 21.50 11.12 -2.08
N ARG A 30 20.31 11.22 -1.49
CA ARG A 30 19.23 12.06 -1.99
C ARG A 30 18.47 12.76 -0.88
N PHE A 31 17.99 13.95 -1.23
CA PHE A 31 16.95 14.68 -0.51
C PHE A 31 15.83 14.93 -1.51
N GLU A 32 14.61 14.51 -1.20
CA GLU A 32 13.50 14.61 -2.14
C GLU A 32 12.18 15.03 -1.49
N LEU A 33 11.33 15.66 -2.31
CA LEU A 33 9.92 15.81 -2.00
C LEU A 33 9.23 14.49 -2.25
N ARG A 34 9.07 13.67 -1.20
CA ARG A 34 8.39 12.39 -1.32
C ARG A 34 6.94 12.56 -1.81
N ARG A 35 6.21 13.49 -1.20
CA ARG A 35 4.79 13.75 -1.48
C ARG A 35 4.43 15.20 -1.22
N VAL A 36 3.86 15.84 -2.24
CA VAL A 36 3.15 17.11 -2.10
C VAL A 36 1.77 16.89 -2.70
N ARG A 37 0.73 16.84 -1.86
CA ARG A 37 -0.62 16.53 -2.33
C ARG A 37 -1.60 17.64 -2.00
N ILE A 38 -2.45 17.94 -2.96
CA ILE A 38 -3.56 18.89 -2.83
C ILE A 38 -4.80 18.17 -3.30
N GLY A 39 -5.89 18.31 -2.56
CA GLY A 39 -7.12 17.63 -2.90
C GLY A 39 -8.33 18.26 -2.24
N ALA A 40 -9.50 17.82 -2.71
CA ALA A 40 -10.79 18.14 -2.15
C ALA A 40 -11.55 16.83 -1.92
N ARG A 41 -12.20 16.71 -0.77
CA ARG A 41 -13.13 15.63 -0.46
C ARG A 41 -14.38 16.21 0.17
N GLY A 42 -15.54 15.62 -0.10
CA GLY A 42 -16.79 16.09 0.48
C GLY A 42 -17.99 15.26 0.05
N SER A 43 -19.16 15.74 0.46
CA SER A 43 -20.46 15.18 0.05
C SER A 43 -21.24 16.19 -0.77
N VAL A 44 -21.98 15.70 -1.76
CA VAL A 44 -22.90 16.47 -2.60
C VAL A 44 -24.31 16.30 -2.07
N ALA A 45 -25.07 17.40 -1.99
CA ALA A 45 -26.47 17.37 -1.57
C ALA A 45 -27.30 16.44 -2.48
N PRO A 46 -28.18 15.58 -1.94
CA PRO A 46 -28.71 15.60 -0.57
C PRO A 46 -27.85 14.89 0.52
N GLY A 47 -26.62 14.48 0.22
CA GLY A 47 -25.64 13.97 1.20
C GLY A 47 -25.25 12.50 1.00
N ASN A 48 -25.97 11.76 0.15
CA ASN A 48 -25.72 10.36 -0.19
C ASN A 48 -24.73 10.17 -1.34
N VAL A 49 -24.07 11.24 -1.78
CA VAL A 49 -23.03 11.20 -2.80
C VAL A 49 -21.77 11.80 -2.21
N SER A 50 -20.66 11.07 -2.27
CA SER A 50 -19.35 11.54 -1.81
C SER A 50 -18.38 11.61 -2.98
N TYR A 51 -17.38 12.48 -2.89
CA TYR A 51 -16.32 12.57 -3.90
C TYR A 51 -14.96 12.81 -3.25
N GLN A 52 -13.91 12.42 -3.97
CA GLN A 52 -12.55 12.80 -3.64
C GLN A 52 -11.76 13.05 -4.92
N LEU A 53 -11.01 14.14 -4.92
CA LEU A 53 -9.95 14.46 -5.87
C LEU A 53 -8.66 14.73 -5.09
N GLU A 54 -7.58 14.03 -5.40
CA GLU A 54 -6.25 14.21 -4.81
C GLU A 54 -5.20 14.18 -5.92
N LEU A 55 -4.46 15.27 -6.07
CA LEU A 55 -3.39 15.45 -7.04
C LEU A 55 -2.03 15.49 -6.32
N GLU A 56 -1.00 14.92 -6.93
CA GLU A 56 0.36 14.88 -6.39
C GLU A 56 1.35 15.65 -7.28
N PHE A 57 2.17 16.49 -6.63
CA PHE A 57 3.10 17.48 -7.20
C PHE A 57 4.56 17.24 -6.73
N SER A 58 4.91 16.03 -6.33
CA SER A 58 6.28 15.69 -5.92
C SER A 58 7.27 15.64 -7.10
N SER A 59 6.77 15.56 -8.34
CA SER A 59 7.58 15.67 -9.55
C SER A 59 7.37 17.04 -10.22
N ALA A 60 8.44 17.63 -10.73
CA ALA A 60 8.37 18.89 -11.46
C ALA A 60 7.71 18.74 -12.84
N ASP A 61 7.89 17.57 -13.47
CA ASP A 61 7.49 17.35 -14.87
C ASP A 61 6.10 16.70 -14.99
N ASN A 62 5.56 16.14 -13.90
CA ASN A 62 4.32 15.37 -13.90
C ASN A 62 3.45 15.68 -12.69
N ILE A 63 2.14 15.84 -12.93
CA ILE A 63 1.11 15.85 -11.89
C ILE A 63 0.43 14.48 -11.92
N PHE A 64 0.38 13.79 -10.79
CA PHE A 64 -0.25 12.47 -10.71
C PHE A 64 -1.65 12.56 -10.09
N VAL A 65 -2.63 11.94 -10.73
CA VAL A 65 -3.98 11.76 -10.18
C VAL A 65 -3.96 10.56 -9.23
N ARG A 66 -4.02 10.82 -7.92
CA ARG A 66 -4.08 9.76 -6.91
C ARG A 66 -5.52 9.28 -6.75
N ASP A 67 -6.33 9.99 -5.98
CA ASP A 67 -7.74 9.67 -5.83
C ASP A 67 -8.56 10.57 -6.75
N ALA A 68 -9.44 10.01 -7.58
CA ALA A 68 -10.37 10.75 -8.42
C ALA A 68 -11.63 9.91 -8.62
N TRP A 69 -12.55 10.00 -7.68
CA TRP A 69 -13.73 9.15 -7.65
C TRP A 69 -14.97 9.86 -7.11
N ILE A 70 -16.12 9.32 -7.49
CA ILE A 70 -17.44 9.60 -6.92
C ILE A 70 -17.99 8.32 -6.29
N ALA A 71 -18.73 8.46 -5.21
CA ALA A 71 -19.36 7.36 -4.50
C ALA A 71 -20.82 7.67 -4.22
N TRP A 72 -21.68 6.66 -4.36
CA TRP A 72 -23.06 6.67 -3.92
C TRP A 72 -23.16 5.81 -2.66
N ASN A 73 -23.62 6.42 -1.58
CA ASN A 73 -23.76 5.81 -0.27
C ASN A 73 -25.21 5.37 -0.06
N ASP A 74 -25.45 4.61 1.00
CA ASP A 74 -26.78 4.12 1.41
C ASP A 74 -27.48 3.29 0.32
N ILE A 75 -26.71 2.59 -0.52
CA ILE A 75 -27.24 1.71 -1.55
C ILE A 75 -27.65 0.39 -0.90
N PRO A 76 -28.92 -0.04 -1.01
CA PRO A 76 -29.35 -1.33 -0.47
C PRO A 76 -28.44 -2.47 -0.96
N VAL A 77 -28.04 -3.37 -0.05
CA VAL A 77 -27.11 -4.49 -0.29
C VAL A 77 -25.64 -4.10 -0.48
N PHE A 78 -25.35 -2.99 -1.16
CA PHE A 78 -23.98 -2.60 -1.53
C PHE A 78 -23.34 -1.58 -0.60
N ASP A 79 -24.12 -0.95 0.28
CA ASP A 79 -23.75 0.14 1.18
C ASP A 79 -23.18 1.35 0.41
N THR A 80 -21.91 1.31 0.01
CA THR A 80 -21.28 2.33 -0.82
C THR A 80 -20.81 1.76 -2.15
N ILE A 81 -21.22 2.35 -3.27
CA ILE A 81 -20.68 2.07 -4.61
C ILE A 81 -19.79 3.24 -5.02
N ARG A 82 -18.52 2.98 -5.34
CA ARG A 82 -17.54 3.97 -5.77
C ARG A 82 -17.05 3.73 -7.20
N PHE A 83 -17.09 4.76 -8.02
CA PHE A 83 -16.57 4.76 -9.40
C PHE A 83 -15.45 5.80 -9.56
N GLY A 84 -14.32 5.40 -10.13
CA GLY A 84 -13.20 6.29 -10.45
C GLY A 84 -11.85 5.69 -10.14
N ASN A 85 -10.80 6.53 -10.17
CA ASN A 85 -9.44 6.13 -9.82
C ASN A 85 -9.28 6.07 -8.30
N GLN A 86 -9.01 4.87 -7.78
CA GLN A 86 -9.03 4.58 -6.35
C GLN A 86 -8.10 3.40 -6.04
N LYS A 87 -7.72 3.22 -4.76
CA LYS A 87 -6.92 2.06 -4.34
C LYS A 87 -7.67 0.74 -4.60
N ARG A 88 -6.91 -0.28 -4.96
CA ARG A 88 -7.34 -1.69 -4.98
C ARG A 88 -7.43 -2.26 -3.57
N HIS A 89 -8.16 -3.36 -3.38
CA HIS A 89 -8.58 -3.81 -2.05
C HIS A 89 -7.67 -4.84 -1.37
N TYR A 90 -6.38 -4.90 -1.70
CA TYR A 90 -5.44 -5.89 -1.14
C TYR A 90 -4.13 -5.23 -0.72
N GLY A 91 -3.41 -5.86 0.23
CA GLY A 91 -2.24 -5.27 0.86
C GLY A 91 -2.65 -4.36 2.01
N LEU A 92 -2.68 -4.85 3.26
CA LEU A 92 -3.02 -4.05 4.43
C LEU A 92 -2.17 -2.79 4.53
N ASP A 93 -0.85 -2.96 4.39
CA ASP A 93 0.05 -1.81 4.44
C ASP A 93 -0.33 -0.82 3.33
N GLU A 94 -0.58 -1.31 2.11
CA GLU A 94 -1.04 -0.48 0.99
C GLU A 94 -2.33 0.26 1.32
N LEU A 95 -3.31 -0.40 1.92
CA LEU A 95 -4.59 0.20 2.27
C LEU A 95 -4.45 1.28 3.34
N ASN A 96 -3.51 1.13 4.28
CA ASN A 96 -3.20 2.17 5.25
C ASN A 96 -2.90 3.50 4.57
N SER A 97 -3.33 4.59 5.21
CA SER A 97 -3.02 5.93 4.73
C SER A 97 -1.52 6.10 4.70
N SER A 98 -1.01 6.63 3.59
CA SER A 98 0.42 6.89 3.45
C SER A 98 0.92 7.94 4.46
N ASN A 99 0.02 8.68 5.12
CA ASN A 99 0.35 9.60 6.20
C ASN A 99 0.52 8.91 7.56
N PHE A 100 0.03 7.67 7.70
CA PHE A 100 -0.01 6.92 8.95
C PHE A 100 0.73 5.58 8.88
N ILE A 101 1.44 5.32 7.77
CA ILE A 101 2.36 4.17 7.70
C ILE A 101 3.48 4.36 8.73
N MET A 102 3.85 3.26 9.37
CA MET A 102 4.81 3.23 10.47
C MET A 102 6.26 3.27 10.00
N PHE A 103 6.51 2.71 8.82
CA PHE A 103 7.83 2.67 8.19
C PHE A 103 7.83 3.63 6.99
N GLN A 104 9.01 4.13 6.61
CA GLN A 104 9.13 5.08 5.49
C GLN A 104 8.66 4.45 4.17
N GLU A 105 8.96 3.16 3.95
CA GLU A 105 8.50 2.39 2.79
C GLU A 105 7.57 1.24 3.15
N ARG A 106 6.76 0.87 2.16
CA ARG A 106 5.92 -0.31 2.21
C ARG A 106 6.75 -1.59 2.16
N PRO A 107 6.23 -2.72 2.67
CA PRO A 107 6.92 -4.01 2.63
C PRO A 107 7.10 -4.54 1.21
N LEU A 108 8.18 -5.30 0.96
CA LEU A 108 8.56 -5.83 -0.37
C LEU A 108 7.38 -6.41 -1.16
N MET A 109 6.71 -7.44 -0.63
CA MET A 109 5.64 -8.14 -1.35
C MET A 109 4.44 -7.22 -1.61
N VAL A 110 4.09 -6.40 -0.62
CA VAL A 110 2.92 -5.51 -0.71
C VAL A 110 3.13 -4.45 -1.78
N ASP A 111 4.31 -3.83 -1.82
CA ASP A 111 4.67 -2.82 -2.82
C ASP A 111 4.73 -3.42 -4.23
N ALA A 112 5.30 -4.62 -4.38
CA ALA A 112 5.47 -5.27 -5.67
C ALA A 112 4.14 -5.59 -6.38
N VAL A 113 3.14 -6.09 -5.65
CA VAL A 113 1.82 -6.40 -6.22
C VAL A 113 0.93 -5.16 -6.35
N ASN A 114 1.25 -4.08 -5.62
CA ASN A 114 0.49 -2.83 -5.64
C ASN A 114 1.15 -1.72 -6.45
N GLU A 115 1.94 -2.03 -7.48
CA GLU A 115 2.55 -0.99 -8.28
C GLU A 115 1.50 -0.01 -8.84
N ASN A 116 1.78 1.29 -8.66
CA ASN A 116 0.85 2.38 -8.95
C ASN A 116 -0.52 2.19 -8.29
N ASN A 117 -0.60 1.66 -7.07
CA ASN A 117 -1.73 1.27 -6.20
C ASN A 117 -3.19 1.72 -6.47
N ARG A 118 -3.47 2.75 -7.27
CA ARG A 118 -4.79 3.13 -7.75
C ARG A 118 -5.06 2.70 -9.18
N ARG A 119 -6.30 2.32 -9.43
CA ARG A 119 -6.82 1.98 -10.74
C ARG A 119 -8.19 2.60 -10.95
N LEU A 120 -8.52 2.88 -12.21
CA LEU A 120 -9.87 3.23 -12.60
C LEU A 120 -10.75 1.98 -12.45
N GLY A 121 -11.81 2.08 -11.66
CA GLY A 121 -12.70 0.95 -11.45
C GLY A 121 -14.02 1.30 -10.77
N LEU A 122 -14.83 0.27 -10.61
CA LEU A 122 -16.11 0.29 -9.89
C LEU A 122 -16.02 -0.69 -8.71
N ALA A 123 -16.33 -0.22 -7.52
CA ALA A 123 -16.12 -0.96 -6.28
C ALA A 123 -17.27 -0.78 -5.30
N SER A 124 -17.58 -1.82 -4.52
CA SER A 124 -18.46 -1.76 -3.35
C SER A 124 -17.62 -1.75 -2.08
N TYR A 125 -18.04 -0.95 -1.10
CA TYR A 125 -17.50 -0.88 0.26
C TYR A 125 -18.66 -1.01 1.24
N ALA A 126 -18.56 -1.94 2.18
CA ALA A 126 -19.58 -2.12 3.21
C ALA A 126 -18.98 -2.60 4.53
N SER A 127 -19.72 -2.38 5.60
CA SER A 127 -19.42 -2.93 6.92
C SER A 127 -20.67 -3.42 7.64
N SER A 128 -20.51 -4.36 8.58
CA SER A 128 -21.59 -4.78 9.45
C SER A 128 -21.96 -3.66 10.42
N ALA A 129 -23.22 -3.61 10.87
CA ALA A 129 -23.70 -2.55 11.76
C ALA A 129 -22.95 -2.45 13.09
N ASP A 130 -22.38 -3.56 13.57
CA ASP A 130 -21.52 -3.64 14.76
C ASP A 130 -20.03 -3.39 14.47
N GLN A 131 -19.69 -3.14 13.20
CA GLN A 131 -18.35 -2.96 12.63
C GLN A 131 -17.39 -4.13 12.92
N VAL A 132 -17.91 -5.32 13.22
CA VAL A 132 -17.08 -6.52 13.41
C VAL A 132 -16.55 -7.01 12.07
N PHE A 133 -17.30 -6.83 10.98
CA PHE A 133 -16.89 -7.17 9.63
C PHE A 133 -16.88 -5.93 8.73
N ASN A 134 -15.92 -5.89 7.82
CA ASN A 134 -15.98 -5.04 6.63
C ASN A 134 -15.61 -5.86 5.40
N TRP A 135 -16.23 -5.55 4.28
CA TRP A 135 -15.93 -6.17 3.02
C TRP A 135 -15.97 -5.18 1.87
N ARG A 136 -15.17 -5.47 0.87
CA ARG A 136 -15.02 -4.64 -0.32
C ARG A 136 -14.64 -5.53 -1.49
N TYR A 137 -15.11 -5.18 -2.66
CA TYR A 137 -14.80 -5.89 -3.89
C TYR A 137 -15.03 -4.96 -5.06
N GLY A 138 -14.32 -5.18 -6.15
CA GLY A 138 -14.43 -4.32 -7.31
C GLY A 138 -13.90 -4.95 -8.59
N VAL A 139 -14.15 -4.21 -9.66
CA VAL A 139 -13.56 -4.46 -10.98
C VAL A 139 -12.76 -3.24 -11.38
N PHE A 140 -11.53 -3.47 -11.82
CA PHE A 140 -10.55 -2.44 -12.14
C PHE A 140 -9.95 -2.70 -13.51
N ASN A 141 -9.65 -1.61 -14.23
CA ASN A 141 -8.75 -1.67 -15.35
C ASN A 141 -7.31 -1.66 -14.81
N MET A 142 -6.49 -2.63 -15.20
CA MET A 142 -5.11 -2.74 -14.73
C MET A 142 -4.20 -1.65 -15.29
N LEU A 143 -4.58 -1.00 -16.39
CA LEU A 143 -3.82 0.13 -16.93
C LEU A 143 -4.02 1.36 -16.04
N PRO A 144 -2.94 2.01 -15.58
CA PRO A 144 -3.05 3.20 -14.75
C PRO A 144 -3.52 4.41 -15.58
N VAL A 145 -4.34 5.26 -14.96
CA VAL A 145 -4.75 6.59 -15.50
C VAL A 145 -4.07 7.75 -14.81
N ASP A 146 -3.18 7.47 -13.85
CA ASP A 146 -2.67 8.45 -12.90
C ASP A 146 -1.75 9.50 -13.53
N GLN A 147 -1.05 9.17 -14.62
CA GLN A 147 -0.16 10.10 -15.33
C GLN A 147 -0.80 10.75 -16.55
N THR A 148 -1.51 9.97 -17.36
CA THR A 148 -2.00 10.41 -18.67
C THR A 148 -3.44 10.92 -18.64
N GLY A 149 -4.21 10.57 -17.60
CA GLY A 149 -5.65 10.80 -17.54
C GLY A 149 -6.45 10.00 -18.58
N VAL A 150 -5.81 9.11 -19.36
CA VAL A 150 -6.43 8.35 -20.44
C VAL A 150 -5.86 6.93 -20.53
N ILE A 151 -6.75 5.96 -20.75
CA ILE A 151 -6.39 4.61 -21.19
C ILE A 151 -6.63 4.54 -22.70
N THR A 152 -5.57 4.31 -23.47
CA THR A 152 -5.63 4.11 -24.92
C THR A 152 -5.13 2.72 -25.24
N SER A 153 -6.04 1.75 -25.24
CA SER A 153 -5.74 0.34 -25.52
C SER A 153 -6.95 -0.33 -26.14
N ASN A 154 -6.70 -1.27 -27.06
CA ASN A 154 -7.70 -2.24 -27.52
C ASN A 154 -7.65 -3.55 -26.73
N ASP A 155 -6.68 -3.66 -25.81
CA ASP A 155 -6.49 -4.77 -24.90
C ASP A 155 -6.87 -4.33 -23.47
N TYR A 156 -8.09 -4.69 -23.07
CA TYR A 156 -8.66 -4.33 -21.78
C TYR A 156 -8.20 -5.34 -20.73
N GLN A 157 -7.17 -4.96 -19.98
CA GLN A 157 -6.63 -5.77 -18.90
C GLN A 157 -7.48 -5.55 -17.64
N ILE A 158 -8.21 -6.58 -17.21
CA ILE A 158 -9.22 -6.47 -16.14
C ILE A 158 -8.73 -7.19 -14.90
N GLU A 159 -8.96 -6.58 -13.74
CA GLU A 159 -8.72 -7.16 -12.43
C GLU A 159 -10.02 -7.15 -11.62
N LEU A 160 -10.38 -8.31 -11.06
CA LEU A 160 -11.41 -8.46 -10.04
C LEU A 160 -10.71 -8.63 -8.70
N ASP A 161 -11.04 -7.81 -7.72
CA ASP A 161 -10.49 -7.95 -6.38
C ASP A 161 -11.58 -8.04 -5.31
N GLY A 162 -11.19 -8.56 -4.15
CA GLY A 162 -12.05 -8.64 -2.99
C GLY A 162 -11.24 -8.70 -1.71
N ARG A 163 -11.78 -8.13 -0.64
CA ARG A 163 -11.26 -8.27 0.72
C ARG A 163 -12.40 -8.38 1.71
N LEU A 164 -12.28 -9.37 2.58
CA LEU A 164 -13.09 -9.54 3.77
C LEU A 164 -12.18 -9.37 4.98
N ALA A 165 -12.59 -8.51 5.90
CA ALA A 165 -11.83 -8.21 7.09
C ALA A 165 -12.74 -8.25 8.32
N SER A 166 -12.16 -8.66 9.45
CA SER A 166 -12.86 -8.71 10.73
C SER A 166 -12.01 -8.11 11.83
N THR A 167 -12.67 -7.45 12.77
CA THR A 167 -12.07 -7.03 14.03
C THR A 167 -12.84 -7.71 15.17
N PRO A 168 -12.67 -9.04 15.37
CA PRO A 168 -13.52 -9.85 16.25
C PRO A 168 -13.35 -9.51 17.73
N TRP A 169 -12.23 -8.90 18.11
CA TRP A 169 -12.00 -8.36 19.43
C TRP A 169 -11.64 -6.88 19.31
N TYR A 170 -12.38 -6.03 20.02
CA TYR A 170 -12.14 -4.60 20.09
C TYR A 170 -12.66 -4.08 21.44
N GLU A 171 -11.78 -3.51 22.26
CA GLU A 171 -12.19 -2.90 23.53
C GLU A 171 -12.77 -1.49 23.29
N PRO A 172 -13.76 -1.05 24.09
CA PRO A 172 -14.38 0.28 23.91
C PRO A 172 -13.41 1.47 23.98
N THR A 173 -12.27 1.30 24.66
CA THR A 173 -11.17 2.26 24.74
C THR A 173 -10.41 2.42 23.41
N GLY A 174 -10.54 1.46 22.49
CA GLY A 174 -9.90 1.44 21.17
C GLY A 174 -8.41 1.10 21.18
N ASP A 175 -7.81 0.94 22.35
CA ASP A 175 -6.40 0.64 22.55
C ASP A 175 -6.08 -0.86 22.53
N ARG A 176 -7.09 -1.73 22.46
CA ARG A 176 -6.91 -3.19 22.40
C ARG A 176 -7.82 -3.81 21.38
N TYR A 177 -7.23 -4.53 20.42
CA TYR A 177 -7.99 -5.15 19.35
C TYR A 177 -7.20 -6.26 18.64
N LEU A 178 -7.95 -7.17 18.02
CA LEU A 178 -7.46 -8.14 17.05
C LEU A 178 -8.14 -7.87 15.72
N HIS A 179 -7.35 -7.74 14.66
CA HIS A 179 -7.81 -7.65 13.28
C HIS A 179 -7.29 -8.84 12.47
N LEU A 180 -8.16 -9.36 11.61
CA LEU A 180 -7.87 -10.40 10.64
C LEU A 180 -8.40 -9.96 9.28
N GLY A 181 -7.63 -10.21 8.22
CA GLY A 181 -8.03 -9.88 6.85
C GLY A 181 -7.69 -10.99 5.87
N LEU A 182 -8.52 -11.11 4.84
CA LEU A 182 -8.31 -11.99 3.70
C LEU A 182 -8.61 -11.18 2.44
N SER A 183 -7.67 -11.13 1.51
CA SER A 183 -7.83 -10.50 0.21
C SER A 183 -7.57 -11.48 -0.92
N THR A 184 -8.24 -11.29 -2.04
CA THR A 184 -8.10 -12.12 -3.24
C THR A 184 -8.18 -11.26 -4.49
N VAL A 185 -7.49 -11.70 -5.54
CA VAL A 185 -7.50 -11.07 -6.85
C VAL A 185 -7.61 -12.15 -7.92
N LEU A 186 -8.34 -11.86 -8.99
CA LEU A 186 -8.28 -12.55 -10.27
C LEU A 186 -8.04 -11.52 -11.36
N ALA A 187 -6.89 -11.60 -12.02
CA ALA A 187 -6.46 -10.64 -13.02
C ALA A 187 -6.25 -11.31 -14.38
N PHE A 188 -6.56 -10.55 -15.43
CA PHE A 188 -6.46 -10.92 -16.84
C PHE A 188 -5.62 -9.86 -17.56
N PRO A 189 -4.28 -9.92 -17.43
CA PRO A 189 -3.38 -9.01 -18.11
C PRO A 189 -3.26 -9.36 -19.61
N SER A 190 -2.59 -8.49 -20.35
CA SER A 190 -2.27 -8.72 -21.76
C SER A 190 -1.22 -9.81 -21.89
N ASP A 191 -1.32 -10.60 -22.96
CA ASP A 191 -0.27 -11.53 -23.36
C ASP A 191 0.90 -10.81 -24.08
N ASN A 192 0.68 -9.57 -24.56
CA ASN A 192 1.66 -8.74 -25.24
C ASN A 192 2.65 -8.13 -24.23
N PRO A 193 3.95 -8.46 -24.31
CA PRO A 193 4.97 -7.99 -23.36
C PRO A 193 5.18 -6.47 -23.37
N GLU A 194 4.78 -5.75 -24.43
CA GLU A 194 4.94 -4.30 -24.50
C GLU A 194 3.94 -3.53 -23.62
N ILE A 195 2.79 -4.14 -23.31
CA ILE A 195 1.70 -3.47 -22.59
C ILE A 195 1.18 -4.25 -21.38
N THR A 196 1.61 -5.50 -21.19
CA THR A 196 1.16 -6.35 -20.09
C THR A 196 1.38 -5.68 -18.73
N GLN A 197 0.40 -5.84 -17.86
CA GLN A 197 0.45 -5.43 -16.46
C GLN A 197 0.84 -6.61 -15.55
N ALA A 198 1.24 -7.76 -16.11
CA ALA A 198 1.86 -8.86 -15.40
C ALA A 198 3.34 -8.57 -15.13
N GLN A 199 3.61 -7.66 -14.20
CA GLN A 199 4.95 -7.32 -13.76
C GLN A 199 4.93 -7.06 -12.26
N PHE A 200 5.85 -7.68 -11.52
CA PHE A 200 5.96 -7.52 -10.08
C PHE A 200 7.35 -7.00 -9.75
N ARG A 201 7.40 -5.80 -9.14
CA ARG A 201 8.67 -5.15 -8.86
C ARG A 201 8.60 -4.22 -7.67
N THR A 202 9.66 -4.22 -6.88
CA THR A 202 9.76 -3.37 -5.69
C THR A 202 11.18 -2.85 -5.48
N ARG A 203 11.25 -1.75 -4.74
CA ARG A 203 12.52 -1.23 -4.20
C ARG A 203 12.92 -2.04 -2.97
N PRO A 204 14.17 -1.96 -2.47
CA PRO A 204 14.60 -2.72 -1.29
C PRO A 204 14.07 -2.10 0.02
N GLU A 205 12.79 -1.73 0.06
CA GLU A 205 12.16 -0.97 1.15
C GLU A 205 12.89 0.35 1.49
N GLY A 206 13.51 0.93 0.47
CA GLY A 206 14.13 2.24 0.49
C GLY A 206 13.80 3.04 -0.77
N ARG A 207 14.26 4.29 -0.83
CA ARG A 207 14.06 5.18 -2.00
C ARG A 207 15.21 5.11 -2.99
N SER A 208 15.55 3.89 -3.37
CA SER A 208 16.49 3.61 -4.45
C SER A 208 16.00 4.15 -5.80
N ALA A 209 16.93 4.43 -6.73
CA ALA A 209 16.59 4.83 -8.08
C ALA A 209 15.90 3.67 -8.81
N SER A 210 16.50 2.49 -8.71
CA SER A 210 16.07 1.29 -9.43
C SER A 210 15.19 0.41 -8.56
N ARG A 211 14.40 -0.43 -9.21
CA ARG A 211 13.77 -1.59 -8.54
C ARG A 211 14.82 -2.69 -8.45
N TRP A 212 15.11 -3.15 -7.23
CA TRP A 212 16.11 -4.21 -7.02
C TRP A 212 15.54 -5.59 -7.28
N ILE A 213 14.22 -5.69 -7.18
CA ILE A 213 13.44 -6.88 -7.46
C ILE A 213 12.48 -6.48 -8.57
N ASP A 214 12.56 -7.16 -9.71
CA ASP A 214 11.74 -6.89 -10.89
C ASP A 214 11.67 -8.15 -11.76
N THR A 215 10.49 -8.74 -11.89
CA THR A 215 10.27 -9.89 -12.79
C THR A 215 10.45 -9.54 -14.26
N GLY A 216 10.45 -8.24 -14.60
CA GLY A 216 10.13 -7.76 -15.93
C GLY A 216 8.66 -8.01 -16.30
N PRO A 217 8.20 -7.48 -17.44
CA PRO A 217 6.92 -7.87 -18.01
C PRO A 217 6.92 -9.36 -18.35
N ILE A 218 5.98 -10.12 -17.79
CA ILE A 218 5.87 -11.57 -17.98
C ILE A 218 5.00 -11.83 -19.22
N ALA A 219 5.64 -12.14 -20.34
CA ALA A 219 4.98 -12.44 -21.60
C ALA A 219 4.12 -13.71 -21.52
N GLY A 220 3.05 -13.76 -22.34
CA GLY A 220 2.17 -14.94 -22.42
C GLY A 220 1.41 -15.25 -21.14
N THR A 221 1.24 -14.26 -20.26
CA THR A 221 0.38 -14.41 -19.08
C THR A 221 -1.08 -14.49 -19.51
N GLU A 222 -1.77 -15.56 -19.10
CA GLU A 222 -3.21 -15.73 -19.38
C GLU A 222 -4.07 -15.14 -18.26
N ALA A 223 -3.66 -15.40 -17.00
CA ALA A 223 -4.29 -14.87 -15.80
C ALA A 223 -3.32 -14.97 -14.62
N TYR A 224 -3.62 -14.26 -13.54
CA TYR A 224 -3.06 -14.59 -12.23
C TYR A 224 -4.11 -14.48 -11.13
N GLN A 225 -3.92 -15.26 -10.07
CA GLN A 225 -4.64 -15.11 -8.81
C GLN A 225 -3.70 -14.61 -7.73
N LEU A 226 -4.20 -13.77 -6.83
CA LEU A 226 -3.53 -13.40 -5.60
C LEU A 226 -4.37 -13.85 -4.41
N LEU A 227 -3.73 -14.32 -3.35
CA LEU A 227 -4.33 -14.50 -2.03
C LEU A 227 -3.46 -13.80 -0.99
N GLY A 228 -4.05 -12.93 -0.18
CA GLY A 228 -3.38 -12.20 0.91
C GLY A 228 -4.05 -12.44 2.25
N THR A 229 -3.27 -12.70 3.30
CA THR A 229 -3.76 -12.85 4.68
C THR A 229 -3.12 -11.79 5.58
N GLU A 230 -3.93 -11.14 6.40
CA GLU A 230 -3.55 -10.02 7.25
C GLU A 230 -3.86 -10.34 8.72
N CYS A 231 -2.98 -9.95 9.65
CA CYS A 231 -3.24 -10.04 11.09
C CYS A 231 -2.62 -8.85 11.83
N VAL A 232 -3.38 -8.22 12.73
CA VAL A 232 -2.88 -7.17 13.63
C VAL A 232 -3.43 -7.39 15.02
N LEU A 233 -2.55 -7.43 16.01
CA LEU A 233 -2.86 -7.47 17.44
C LEU A 233 -2.34 -6.19 18.09
N ASN A 234 -3.23 -5.43 18.71
CA ASN A 234 -2.89 -4.23 19.48
C ASN A 234 -3.21 -4.45 20.95
N LEU A 235 -2.25 -4.15 21.82
CA LEU A 235 -2.29 -4.31 23.27
C LEU A 235 -1.79 -3.02 23.94
N GLY A 236 -2.63 -1.98 23.92
CA GLY A 236 -2.27 -0.64 24.36
C GLY A 236 -1.11 -0.09 23.52
N PRO A 237 0.06 0.18 24.13
CA PRO A 237 1.21 0.72 23.42
C PRO A 237 1.92 -0.27 22.50
N LEU A 238 1.70 -1.57 22.65
CA LEU A 238 2.29 -2.60 21.79
C LEU A 238 1.36 -2.93 20.63
N GLN A 239 1.89 -2.91 19.41
CA GLN A 239 1.22 -3.51 18.25
C GLN A 239 2.14 -4.49 17.55
N ILE A 240 1.61 -5.66 17.21
CA ILE A 240 2.27 -6.66 16.37
C ILE A 240 1.35 -6.92 15.18
N GLY A 241 1.91 -6.94 13.98
CA GLY A 241 1.10 -7.25 12.80
C GLY A 241 1.94 -7.73 11.63
N GLY A 242 1.25 -8.21 10.61
CA GLY A 242 1.91 -8.72 9.42
C GLY A 242 0.92 -9.10 8.33
N GLU A 243 1.47 -9.36 7.16
CA GLU A 243 0.75 -9.81 5.99
C GLU A 243 1.58 -10.83 5.22
N TYR A 244 0.92 -11.78 4.60
CA TYR A 244 1.53 -12.72 3.66
C TYR A 244 0.66 -12.78 2.40
N LEU A 245 1.28 -12.67 1.23
CA LEU A 245 0.62 -12.73 -0.06
C LEU A 245 1.31 -13.77 -0.94
N SER A 246 0.50 -14.41 -1.79
CA SER A 246 0.96 -15.35 -2.81
C SER A 246 0.24 -15.04 -4.12
N VAL A 247 1.00 -15.09 -5.22
CA VAL A 247 0.52 -14.90 -6.59
C VAL A 247 0.77 -16.20 -7.34
N TRP A 248 -0.27 -16.74 -7.96
CA TRP A 248 -0.18 -17.86 -8.90
C TRP A 248 -0.50 -17.34 -10.29
N LEU A 249 0.46 -17.42 -11.20
CA LEU A 249 0.38 -16.84 -12.54
C LEU A 249 0.37 -17.97 -13.57
N GLN A 250 -0.69 -18.01 -14.37
CA GLN A 250 -0.84 -18.96 -15.47
C GLN A 250 -0.26 -18.40 -16.76
N ARG A 251 0.47 -19.25 -17.49
CA ARG A 251 1.10 -18.88 -18.76
C ARG A 251 0.67 -19.80 -19.89
N SER A 252 0.64 -19.24 -21.10
CA SER A 252 0.44 -20.03 -22.30
C SER A 252 1.56 -21.05 -22.47
N GLN A 253 1.24 -22.19 -23.08
CA GLN A 253 2.19 -23.30 -23.23
C GLN A 253 3.49 -22.90 -23.93
N ASP A 254 3.41 -21.94 -24.86
CA ASP A 254 4.57 -21.46 -25.61
C ASP A 254 5.45 -20.49 -24.79
N ALA A 255 4.90 -19.86 -23.74
CA ALA A 255 5.60 -18.89 -22.90
C ALA A 255 6.34 -19.54 -21.71
N GLY A 256 5.86 -20.68 -21.21
CA GLY A 256 6.50 -21.44 -20.14
C GLY A 256 5.50 -22.10 -19.20
N THR A 257 5.99 -22.71 -18.11
CA THR A 257 5.12 -23.30 -17.08
C THR A 257 4.48 -22.21 -16.21
N ASP A 258 3.40 -22.52 -15.51
CA ASP A 258 2.88 -21.61 -14.48
C ASP A 258 3.96 -21.29 -13.44
N VAL A 259 3.91 -20.09 -12.86
CA VAL A 259 4.88 -19.61 -11.86
C VAL A 259 4.19 -19.07 -10.62
N GLN A 260 4.89 -19.12 -9.49
CA GLN A 260 4.40 -18.63 -8.21
C GLN A 260 5.37 -17.64 -7.57
N PHE A 261 4.84 -16.51 -7.11
CA PHE A 261 5.59 -15.52 -6.32
C PHE A 261 4.94 -15.35 -4.96
N HIS A 262 5.73 -15.16 -3.92
CA HIS A 262 5.18 -15.04 -2.59
C HIS A 262 6.08 -14.25 -1.65
N GLY A 263 5.47 -13.70 -0.60
CA GLY A 263 6.22 -12.96 0.39
C GLY A 263 5.34 -12.38 1.46
N GLY A 264 5.97 -11.79 2.46
CA GLY A 264 5.26 -11.19 3.56
C GLY A 264 6.18 -10.42 4.48
N TYR A 265 5.57 -9.87 5.52
CA TYR A 265 6.28 -9.13 6.55
C TYR A 265 5.64 -9.35 7.90
N LEU A 266 6.46 -9.18 8.94
CA LEU A 266 6.03 -9.08 10.32
C LEU A 266 6.66 -7.83 10.92
N TYR A 267 5.90 -7.07 11.69
CA TYR A 267 6.40 -5.94 12.46
C TYR A 267 5.94 -6.01 13.92
N ALA A 268 6.70 -5.33 14.76
CA ALA A 268 6.32 -4.99 16.11
C ALA A 268 6.61 -3.50 16.34
N SER A 269 5.74 -2.83 17.09
CA SER A 269 5.90 -1.44 17.47
C SER A 269 5.48 -1.19 18.90
N TYR A 270 6.10 -0.21 19.54
CA TYR A 270 5.84 0.14 20.92
C TYR A 270 5.91 1.65 21.14
N PHE A 271 4.86 2.24 21.71
CA PHE A 271 4.90 3.63 22.17
C PHE A 271 5.58 3.74 23.54
N LEU A 272 6.72 4.44 23.56
CA LEU A 272 7.44 4.77 24.80
C LEU A 272 6.63 5.68 25.72
N THR A 273 5.75 6.49 25.13
CA THR A 273 4.92 7.50 25.80
C THR A 273 3.52 7.01 26.17
N GLY A 274 3.18 5.76 25.82
CA GLY A 274 1.98 5.06 26.27
C GLY A 274 0.77 5.15 25.34
N GLU A 275 0.83 5.93 24.26
CA GLU A 275 -0.21 5.99 23.22
C GLU A 275 -0.41 4.62 22.54
N TYR A 276 -1.41 4.52 21.69
CA TYR A 276 -1.70 3.34 20.88
C TYR A 276 -1.94 3.75 19.42
N LEU A 277 -1.95 2.78 18.51
CA LEU A 277 -2.33 2.99 17.11
C LEU A 277 -3.85 2.87 16.95
N PRO A 278 -4.57 3.95 16.60
CA PRO A 278 -6.01 3.86 16.40
C PRO A 278 -6.35 2.98 15.21
N TRP A 279 -7.52 2.35 15.26
CA TRP A 279 -7.98 1.43 14.23
C TRP A 279 -9.35 1.84 13.71
N ASN A 280 -9.47 2.04 12.39
CA ASN A 280 -10.76 2.26 11.76
C ASN A 280 -11.38 0.89 11.45
N ARG A 281 -12.44 0.51 12.19
CA ARG A 281 -13.11 -0.79 12.06
C ARG A 281 -13.93 -0.94 10.78
N GLU A 282 -14.51 0.15 10.28
CA GLU A 282 -15.30 0.17 9.03
C GLU A 282 -14.42 -0.12 7.81
N LEU A 283 -13.16 0.32 7.83
CA LEU A 283 -12.21 0.12 6.74
C LEU A 283 -11.21 -1.02 7.01
N GLY A 284 -11.01 -1.38 8.28
CA GLY A 284 -9.97 -2.31 8.72
C GLY A 284 -8.57 -1.80 8.37
N VAL A 285 -8.25 -0.57 8.76
CA VAL A 285 -6.94 0.09 8.51
C VAL A 285 -6.51 0.93 9.72
N VAL A 286 -5.22 1.24 9.78
CA VAL A 286 -4.62 2.11 10.80
C VAL A 286 -5.10 3.56 10.64
N GLY A 287 -5.47 4.16 11.77
CA GLY A 287 -5.86 5.56 11.90
C GLY A 287 -4.70 6.48 12.28
N ARG A 288 -5.03 7.75 12.46
CA ARG A 288 -4.05 8.77 12.88
C ARG A 288 -3.68 8.57 14.35
N VAL A 289 -2.39 8.57 14.67
CA VAL A 289 -1.90 8.64 16.06
C VAL A 289 -2.22 10.00 16.67
N GLU A 290 -2.77 10.00 17.88
CA GLU A 290 -3.07 11.20 18.66
C GLU A 290 -2.20 11.20 19.92
N PRO A 291 -1.16 12.06 19.99
CA PRO A 291 -0.35 12.19 21.20
C PRO A 291 -1.18 12.58 22.42
N TYR A 292 -0.92 11.97 23.58
CA TYR A 292 -1.57 12.38 24.83
C TYR A 292 -1.18 13.79 25.26
N SER A 293 0.02 14.22 24.85
CA SER A 293 0.49 15.59 25.06
C SER A 293 1.26 16.10 23.85
N ASP A 294 0.74 17.16 23.22
CA ASP A 294 1.42 17.83 22.12
C ASP A 294 2.78 18.40 22.59
N PHE A 295 3.80 18.33 21.73
CA PHE A 295 5.10 18.94 21.97
C PHE A 295 4.99 20.46 22.16
N LEU A 296 4.20 21.10 21.31
CA LEU A 296 3.88 22.53 21.40
C LEU A 296 2.35 22.71 21.31
N SER A 297 1.72 23.13 22.41
CA SER A 297 0.31 23.52 22.39
C SER A 297 0.18 25.05 22.42
N PRO A 298 -0.31 25.69 21.33
CA PRO A 298 -0.52 27.15 21.30
C PRO A 298 -1.54 27.63 22.33
N ARG A 299 -2.46 26.74 22.75
CA ARG A 299 -3.60 27.10 23.60
C ARG A 299 -3.30 27.09 25.09
N HIS A 300 -2.28 26.37 25.54
CA HIS A 300 -2.12 26.07 26.98
C HIS A 300 -0.75 26.41 27.57
N CYS A 301 0.21 26.98 26.82
CA CYS A 301 1.58 27.22 27.29
C CYS A 301 2.24 25.98 27.96
N ARG A 302 1.75 24.77 27.66
CA ARG A 302 2.26 23.48 28.15
C ARG A 302 3.00 22.80 27.01
N ARG A 303 4.15 22.21 27.35
CA ARG A 303 5.00 21.44 26.44
C ARG A 303 4.97 19.99 26.89
N GLY A 304 4.47 19.11 26.03
CA GLY A 304 4.63 17.67 26.14
C GLY A 304 5.88 17.20 25.39
N TRP A 305 6.03 15.89 25.26
CA TRP A 305 7.09 15.28 24.46
C TRP A 305 6.62 14.88 23.06
N GLY A 306 5.33 15.04 22.75
CA GLY A 306 4.68 14.30 21.67
C GLY A 306 4.60 12.81 22.01
N ALA A 307 4.22 11.99 21.04
CA ALA A 307 4.29 10.54 21.15
C ALA A 307 5.58 10.01 20.51
N TRP A 308 6.27 9.10 21.19
CA TRP A 308 7.48 8.44 20.69
C TRP A 308 7.22 6.96 20.50
N GLN A 309 7.46 6.47 19.30
CA GLN A 309 7.24 5.08 18.93
C GLN A 309 8.55 4.47 18.43
N LEU A 310 8.86 3.27 18.91
CA LEU A 310 9.88 2.41 18.32
C LEU A 310 9.18 1.34 17.49
N ALA A 311 9.76 0.97 16.34
CA ALA A 311 9.23 -0.10 15.53
C ALA A 311 10.34 -0.90 14.84
N ALA A 312 10.08 -2.17 14.60
CA ALA A 312 10.93 -3.04 13.81
C ALA A 312 10.07 -3.87 12.85
N ARG A 313 10.56 -4.07 11.62
CA ARG A 313 9.94 -4.92 10.60
C ARG A 313 10.97 -5.87 10.03
N PHE A 314 10.54 -7.09 9.77
CA PHE A 314 11.24 -8.02 8.89
C PHE A 314 10.33 -8.36 7.72
N SER A 315 10.88 -8.31 6.50
CA SER A 315 10.17 -8.63 5.27
C SER A 315 10.98 -9.62 4.44
N ALA A 316 10.29 -10.54 3.78
CA ALA A 316 10.89 -11.46 2.82
C ALA A 316 9.94 -11.67 1.64
N ALA A 317 10.49 -11.73 0.43
CA ALA A 317 9.72 -12.02 -0.77
C ALA A 317 10.59 -12.74 -1.81
N ASP A 318 9.97 -13.62 -2.57
CA ASP A 318 10.57 -14.39 -3.66
C ASP A 318 9.76 -14.15 -4.95
N PHE A 319 10.44 -13.59 -5.95
CA PHE A 319 9.90 -13.31 -7.28
C PHE A 319 10.65 -14.09 -8.37
N SER A 320 11.34 -15.18 -7.98
CA SER A 320 12.06 -16.05 -8.90
C SER A 320 11.42 -17.45 -8.93
N ASP A 321 10.90 -17.85 -10.08
CA ASP A 321 10.36 -19.20 -10.29
C ASP A 321 10.50 -19.61 -11.76
N ASP A 322 10.85 -20.88 -12.01
CA ASP A 322 11.21 -21.43 -13.32
C ASP A 322 12.19 -20.53 -14.11
N ASN A 323 11.73 -19.93 -15.21
CA ASN A 323 12.51 -19.07 -16.10
C ASN A 323 12.30 -17.57 -15.82
N ILE A 324 11.57 -17.20 -14.77
CA ILE A 324 11.41 -15.82 -14.33
C ILE A 324 12.40 -15.53 -13.20
N PHE A 325 13.29 -14.56 -13.41
CA PHE A 325 14.38 -14.22 -12.48
C PHE A 325 14.14 -12.86 -11.80
N GLY A 326 13.02 -12.70 -11.11
CA GLY A 326 12.65 -11.42 -10.48
C GLY A 326 13.44 -11.05 -9.23
N GLY A 327 14.06 -12.04 -8.58
CA GLY A 327 14.93 -11.85 -7.42
C GLY A 327 14.29 -12.20 -6.07
N ILE A 328 15.15 -12.36 -5.06
CA ILE A 328 14.76 -12.71 -3.69
C ILE A 328 15.20 -11.59 -2.76
N GLY A 329 14.25 -11.04 -2.00
CA GLY A 329 14.51 -9.95 -1.06
C GLY A 329 14.33 -10.39 0.39
N ARG A 330 15.24 -9.93 1.27
CA ARG A 330 15.08 -9.98 2.72
C ARG A 330 15.51 -8.63 3.29
N SER A 331 14.64 -8.01 4.08
CA SER A 331 14.84 -6.68 4.65
C SER A 331 14.57 -6.69 6.15
N GLY A 332 15.45 -6.04 6.91
CA GLY A 332 15.24 -5.69 8.30
C GLY A 332 15.19 -4.17 8.43
N THR A 333 14.15 -3.64 9.04
CA THR A 333 13.96 -2.20 9.24
C THR A 333 13.78 -1.89 10.72
N PHE A 334 14.48 -0.86 11.21
CA PHE A 334 14.25 -0.26 12.52
C PHE A 334 13.80 1.20 12.32
N ALA A 335 12.80 1.62 13.08
CA ALA A 335 12.21 2.95 12.98
C ALA A 335 12.00 3.59 14.35
N VAL A 336 12.19 4.91 14.39
CA VAL A 336 11.81 5.77 15.50
C VAL A 336 10.88 6.83 14.93
N ASN A 337 9.63 6.82 15.38
CA ASN A 337 8.62 7.80 14.95
C ASN A 337 8.36 8.78 16.09
N TRP A 338 8.35 10.07 15.75
CA TRP A 338 7.99 11.13 16.67
C TRP A 338 6.75 11.87 16.16
N TYR A 339 5.66 11.74 16.90
CA TYR A 339 4.39 12.40 16.62
C TYR A 339 4.29 13.64 17.52
N TRP A 340 4.64 14.79 16.97
CA TRP A 340 4.79 16.01 17.78
C TRP A 340 3.47 16.69 18.16
N ASN A 341 2.34 16.31 17.53
CA ASN A 341 1.06 16.99 17.67
C ASN A 341 -0.11 16.07 17.23
N SER A 342 -1.31 16.46 17.65
CA SER A 342 -2.58 15.83 17.25
C SER A 342 -3.16 16.35 15.92
N HIS A 343 -2.51 17.33 15.25
CA HIS A 343 -3.08 18.10 14.13
C HIS A 343 -2.26 18.12 12.84
#